data_AF-A0A1N7BW84-F1
#
_entry.id   AF-A0A1N7BW84-F1
#
_cell.length_a   1.000
_cell.length_b   1.000
_cell.length_c   1.000
_cell.angle_alpha   90.00
_cell.angle_beta   90.00
_cell.angle_gamma   90.00
#
_symmetry.space_group_name_H-M   'P 1'
#
loop_
_entity.id
_entity.type
_entity.pdbx_description
1 polymer ?
#
loop_
_entity_poly.entity_id
_entity_poly.type
_entity_poly.pdbx_seq_one_letter_code
_entity_poly.pdbx_strand_id
1 'polypeptide(L)' 'WFKEVEEADFKSFSTLRKTIMNHYRDILNYFHLRSTNAAAESFNAKIKNFRMQLRGVKDKAFFLFRLAKLFA' A
#
# COMPACT_ATOMS: atom_id res chain seq x y z
N TRP A 1 -0.06 -18.87 -16.96
CA TRP A 1 -0.74 -17.80 -16.22
C TRP A 1 -1.27 -16.64 -17.08
N PHE A 2 -0.46 -15.71 -17.63
CA PHE A 2 -1.00 -14.57 -18.41
C PHE A 2 -1.88 -15.02 -19.59
N LYS A 3 -1.46 -16.07 -20.29
CA LYS A 3 -2.20 -16.69 -21.39
C LYS A 3 -3.55 -17.28 -20.93
N GLU A 4 -3.56 -18.02 -19.81
CA GLU A 4 -4.80 -18.56 -19.22
C GLU A 4 -5.77 -17.45 -18.79
N VAL A 5 -5.27 -16.33 -18.27
CA VAL A 5 -6.08 -15.17 -17.87
C VAL A 5 -6.69 -14.47 -19.08
N GLU A 6 -5.95 -14.42 -20.20
CA GLU A 6 -6.41 -13.86 -21.46
C GLU A 6 -7.44 -14.76 -22.15
N GLU A 7 -7.24 -16.08 -22.08
CA GLU A 7 -8.19 -17.09 -22.58
C GLU A 7 -9.49 -17.15 -21.75
N ALA A 8 -9.44 -16.77 -20.47
CA ALA A 8 -10.61 -16.74 -19.60
C ALA A 8 -11.58 -15.56 -19.84
N ASP A 9 -11.19 -14.57 -20.64
CA ASP A 9 -11.96 -13.39 -21.09
C ASP A 9 -12.75 -12.63 -20.00
N PHE A 10 -12.31 -12.70 -18.74
CA PHE A 10 -12.94 -11.93 -17.68
C PHE A 10 -12.48 -10.47 -17.74
N LYS A 11 -13.43 -9.57 -17.98
CA LYS A 11 -13.19 -8.12 -18.03
C LYS A 11 -12.48 -7.58 -16.78
N SER A 12 -12.76 -8.14 -15.60
CA SER A 12 -12.08 -7.78 -14.33
C SER A 12 -10.57 -8.07 -14.37
N PHE A 13 -10.16 -9.18 -14.98
CA PHE A 13 -8.74 -9.49 -15.13
C PHE A 13 -8.04 -8.66 -16.20
N SER A 14 -8.76 -8.15 -17.20
CA SER A 14 -8.19 -7.25 -18.19
C SER A 14 -7.64 -5.95 -17.55
N THR A 15 -8.34 -5.41 -16.55
CA THR A 15 -7.90 -4.24 -15.77
C THR A 15 -6.69 -4.60 -14.91
N LEU A 16 -6.75 -5.72 -14.19
CA LEU A 16 -5.64 -6.19 -13.37
C LEU A 16 -4.37 -6.40 -14.20
N ARG A 17 -4.49 -7.04 -15.36
CA ARG A 17 -3.39 -7.25 -16.31
C ARG A 17 -2.75 -5.93 -16.71
N LYS A 18 -3.55 -4.93 -17.09
CA LYS A 18 -3.05 -3.59 -17.45
C LYS A 18 -2.28 -2.96 -16.28
N THR A 19 -2.80 -3.05 -15.06
CA THR A 19 -2.12 -2.52 -13.87
C THR A 19 -0.78 -3.22 -13.62
N ILE A 20 -0.73 -4.55 -13.71
CA ILE A 20 0.52 -5.32 -13.54
C ILE A 20 1.54 -4.92 -14.61
N MET A 21 1.12 -4.79 -15.87
CA MET A 21 2.00 -4.38 -16.96
C MET A 21 2.53 -2.96 -16.76
N ASN A 22 1.69 -2.02 -16.34
CA ASN A 22 2.09 -0.63 -16.08
C ASN A 22 3.13 -0.51 -14.96
N HIS A 23 3.05 -1.37 -13.94
CA HIS A 23 3.97 -1.38 -12.79
C HIS A 23 5.00 -2.49 -12.86
N TYR A 24 5.17 -3.14 -14.02
CA TYR A 24 6.01 -4.34 -14.15
C TYR A 24 7.45 -4.11 -13.70
N ARG A 25 8.02 -2.93 -14.02
CA ARG A 25 9.37 -2.56 -13.62
C ARG A 25 9.53 -2.45 -12.10
N ASP A 26 8.55 -1.88 -11.41
CA ASP A 26 8.57 -1.73 -9.95
C ASP A 26 8.42 -3.10 -9.27
N ILE A 27 7.54 -3.95 -9.80
CA ILE A 27 7.37 -5.33 -9.35
C ILE A 27 8.67 -6.12 -9.55
N LEU A 28 9.32 -6.00 -10.70
CA LEU A 28 10.59 -6.66 -10.98
C LEU A 28 11.70 -6.16 -10.04
N ASN A 29 11.76 -4.84 -9.82
CA ASN A 29 12.71 -4.22 -8.90
C ASN A 29 12.54 -4.69 -7.45
N TYR A 30 11.33 -5.02 -7.00
CA TYR A 30 11.11 -5.63 -5.69
C TYR A 30 11.86 -6.96 -5.53
N PHE A 31 11.93 -7.81 -6.56
CA PHE A 31 12.62 -9.10 -6.45
C PHE A 31 14.14 -8.97 -6.56
N HIS A 32 14.65 -7.99 -7.30
CA HIS A 32 16.10 -7.78 -7.44
C HIS A 32 16.71 -6.97 -6.30
N LEU A 33 16.14 -5.80 -6.02
CA LEU A 33 16.69 -4.84 -5.06
C LEU A 33 16.05 -4.96 -3.67
N ARG A 34 14.96 -5.74 -3.53
CA ARG A 34 14.12 -5.81 -2.31
C ARG A 34 13.62 -4.45 -1.84
N SER A 35 13.63 -3.45 -2.72
CA SER A 35 13.07 -2.14 -2.44
C SER A 35 11.56 -2.27 -2.35
N THR A 36 11.01 -2.01 -1.18
CA THR A 36 9.57 -2.10 -0.92
C THR A 36 9.07 -0.92 -0.12
N ASN A 37 7.91 -0.41 -0.49
CA ASN A 37 7.19 0.60 0.26
C ASN A 37 6.40 0.01 1.44
N ALA A 38 6.48 -1.31 1.68
CA ALA A 38 5.68 -2.01 2.68
C ALA A 38 5.84 -1.45 4.10
N ALA A 39 7.04 -1.00 4.49
CA ALA A 39 7.26 -0.38 5.79
C ALA A 39 6.48 0.94 5.93
N ALA A 40 6.50 1.79 4.90
CA ALA A 40 5.74 3.03 4.89
C ALA A 40 4.22 2.79 4.79
N GLU A 41 3.78 1.78 4.04
CA GLU A 41 2.37 1.37 3.97
C GLU A 41 1.87 0.85 5.32
N SER A 42 2.66 0.01 6.00
CA SER A 42 2.36 -0.45 7.36
C SER A 42 2.28 0.70 8.35
N PHE A 43 3.22 1.66 8.27
CA PHE A 43 3.20 2.85 9.10
C PHE A 43 1.95 3.72 8.84
N ASN A 44 1.59 3.93 7.58
CA ASN A 44 0.36 4.63 7.21
C ASN A 44 -0.90 3.92 7.72
N ALA A 45 -0.92 2.58 7.72
CA ALA A 45 -2.02 1.80 8.29
C ALA A 45 -2.12 1.99 9.81
N LYS A 46 -1.00 1.99 10.54
CA LYS A 46 -0.95 2.28 11.98
C LYS A 46 -1.48 3.68 12.30
N ILE A 47 -1.07 4.71 11.55
CA ILE A 47 -1.57 6.08 11.70
C ILE A 47 -3.08 6.14 11.45
N LYS A 48 -3.58 5.51 10.38
CA LYS A 48 -5.02 5.48 10.07
C LYS A 48 -5.82 4.84 11.20
N ASN A 49 -5.36 3.71 11.75
CA ASN A 49 -6.01 3.04 12.87
C ASN A 49 -6.00 3.91 14.14
N PHE A 50 -4.85 4.50 14.47
CA PHE A 50 -4.72 5.39 15.62
C PHE A 50 -5.67 6.60 15.53
N ARG A 51 -5.77 7.22 14.35
CA ARG A 51 -6.72 8.30 14.09
C ARG A 51 -8.18 7.86 14.23
N MET A 52 -8.50 6.65 13.78
CA MET A 52 -9.86 6.09 13.88
C MET A 52 -10.27 5.88 15.34
N GLN A 53 -9.38 5.34 16.18
CA GLN A 53 -9.62 5.15 17.61
C GLN A 53 -9.90 6.47 18.34
N LEU A 54 -9.22 7.55 17.93
CA LEU A 54 -9.37 8.89 18.52
C LEU A 54 -10.52 9.70 17.89
N ARG A 55 -11.31 9.10 16.98
CA ARG A 55 -12.40 9.77 16.25
C ARG A 55 -11.95 11.04 15.53
N GLY A 56 -10.75 11.01 14.98
CA GLY A 56 -10.14 12.12 14.25
C GLY A 56 -8.98 12.78 15.00
N VAL A 57 -8.62 13.98 14.56
CA VAL A 57 -7.51 14.77 15.11
C VAL A 57 -8.04 16.16 15.45
N LYS A 58 -8.18 16.47 16.75
CA LYS A 58 -8.57 17.80 17.21
C LYS A 58 -7.36 18.72 17.41
N ASP A 59 -6.28 18.18 17.97
CA ASP A 59 -5.02 18.88 18.17
C ASP A 59 -3.90 18.17 17.40
N LYS A 60 -3.35 18.87 16.39
CA LYS A 60 -2.29 18.34 15.51
C LYS A 60 -0.96 18.19 16.26
N ALA A 61 -0.62 19.13 17.14
CA ALA A 61 0.63 19.10 17.89
C ALA A 61 0.65 17.91 18.86
N PHE A 62 -0.45 17.73 19.61
CA PHE A 62 -0.60 16.60 20.51
C PHE A 62 -0.65 15.25 19.77
N PHE A 63 -1.30 15.21 18.60
CA PHE A 63 -1.34 14.01 17.77
C PHE A 63 0.05 13.61 17.25
N LEU A 64 0.84 14.56 16.75
CA LEU A 64 2.21 14.31 16.31
C LEU A 64 3.11 13.87 17.47
N PHE A 65 2.97 14.49 18.65
CA PHE A 65 3.66 14.05 19.86
C PHE A 65 3.37 12.59 20.21
N ARG A 66 2.10 12.18 20.16
CA ARG A 66 1.68 10.79 20.43
C ARG A 66 2.18 9.81 19.36
N LEU A 67 2.15 10.21 18.09
CA LEU A 67 2.69 9.40 17.00
C LEU A 67 4.18 9.12 17.21
N ALA A 68 4.96 10.16 17.51
CA ALA A 68 6.39 10.04 17.77
C ALA A 68 6.69 9.18 19.01
N LYS A 69 5.83 9.20 20.04
CA LYS A 69 6.06 8.37 21.25
C LYS A 69 5.62 6.91 21.12
N LEU A 70 4.69 6.59 20.21
CA LEU A 70 4.12 5.24 20.07
C LEU A 70 4.73 4.45 18.90
N PHE A 71 5.23 5.15 17.88
CA PHE A 71 5.64 4.53 16.63
C PHE A 71 7.05 4.94 16.15
N ALA A 72 7.80 5.71 16.95
CA ALA A 72 9.23 5.95 16.72
C ALA A 72 10.08 5.08 17.66
#